data_AF-A0A498LGG9-F1
#
_entry.id   AF-A0A498LGG9-F1
#
_cell.length_a   1.000
_cell.length_b   1.000
_cell.length_c   1.000
_cell.angle_alpha   90.00
_cell.angle_beta   90.00
_cell.angle_gamma   90.00
#
_symmetry.space_group_name_H-M   'P 1'
#
loop_
_entity.id
_entity.type
_entity.pdbx_description
1 polymer ?
#
loop_
_entity_poly.entity_id
_entity_poly.type
_entity_poly.pdbx_seq_one_letter_code
_entity_poly.pdbx_strand_id
1 'polypeptide(L)'
;MVRDRIVFSIHSLRVREKLLSVGSELTLDKAMDIARSHKVAQAQLKTFTNSACNPRDQVVHAVTAQKESRKRAKKAEMKASHQNSNDVTERSRNCGYCGN
;
A
#
# COMPACT_ATOMS: atom_id res chain seq x y z
N MET A 1 -35.11 -14.21 -25.01
CA MET A 1 -34.65 -13.52 -23.78
C MET A 1 -33.91 -12.25 -24.19
N VAL A 2 -34.45 -11.07 -23.85
CA VAL A 2 -33.93 -9.76 -24.33
C VAL A 2 -32.67 -9.34 -23.56
N ARG A 3 -32.63 -9.62 -22.25
CA ARG A 3 -31.49 -9.32 -21.37
C ARG A 3 -30.18 -9.90 -21.90
N ASP A 4 -30.18 -11.18 -22.25
CA ASP A 4 -28.96 -11.87 -22.70
C ASP A 4 -28.44 -11.27 -24.01
N ARG A 5 -29.33 -10.87 -24.93
CA ARG A 5 -28.94 -10.16 -26.16
C ARG A 5 -28.24 -8.82 -25.87
N ILE A 6 -28.70 -8.09 -24.85
CA ILE A 6 -28.07 -6.82 -24.42
C ILE A 6 -26.71 -7.10 -23.77
N VAL A 7 -26.58 -8.14 -22.95
CA VAL A 7 -25.28 -8.49 -22.34
C VAL A 7 -24.28 -8.92 -23.42
N PHE A 8 -24.71 -9.72 -24.40
CA PHE A 8 -23.86 -10.17 -25.50
C PHE A 8 -23.49 -9.07 -26.51
N SER A 9 -24.24 -7.98 -26.60
CA SER A 9 -23.88 -6.85 -27.47
C SER A 9 -22.76 -5.96 -26.90
N ILE A 10 -22.38 -6.14 -25.63
CA ILE A 10 -21.33 -5.34 -24.98
C ILE A 10 -19.96 -5.77 -25.49
N HIS A 11 -19.23 -4.85 -26.11
CA HIS A 11 -17.88 -5.09 -26.68
C HIS A 11 -16.82 -5.46 -25.63
N SER A 12 -16.91 -4.91 -24.41
CA SER A 12 -15.95 -5.20 -23.36
C SER A 12 -16.23 -6.57 -22.72
N LEU A 13 -15.35 -7.53 -22.98
CA LEU A 13 -15.38 -8.87 -22.39
C LEU A 13 -15.45 -8.82 -20.85
N ARG A 14 -14.65 -7.97 -20.23
CA ARG A 14 -14.60 -7.87 -18.75
C ARG A 14 -15.91 -7.38 -18.14
N VAL A 15 -16.57 -6.43 -18.79
CA VAL A 15 -17.91 -5.96 -18.38
C VAL A 15 -18.94 -7.05 -18.64
N ARG A 16 -18.88 -7.71 -19.81
CA ARG A 16 -19.77 -8.80 -20.18
C ARG A 16 -19.72 -9.97 -19.19
N GLU A 17 -18.52 -10.45 -18.84
CA GLU A 17 -18.30 -11.49 -17.83
C GLU A 17 -18.90 -11.10 -16.47
N LYS A 18 -18.68 -9.84 -16.04
CA LYS A 18 -19.20 -9.37 -14.77
C LYS A 18 -20.73 -9.32 -14.75
N LEU A 19 -21.36 -8.96 -15.87
CA LEU A 19 -22.82 -8.96 -16.01
C LEU A 19 -23.38 -10.38 -16.05
N LEU A 20 -22.72 -11.31 -16.74
CA LEU A 20 -23.10 -12.72 -16.75
C LEU A 20 -23.00 -13.35 -15.35
N SER A 21 -21.99 -12.96 -14.56
CA SER A 21 -21.83 -13.40 -13.17
C SER A 21 -22.96 -12.96 -12.24
N VAL A 22 -23.66 -11.85 -12.54
CA VAL A 22 -24.85 -11.42 -11.78
C VAL A 22 -26.06 -12.28 -12.17
N GLY A 23 -26.15 -12.71 -13.43
CA GLY A 23 -27.13 -13.67 -13.90
C GLY A 23 -28.56 -13.17 -13.81
N SER A 24 -29.40 -13.87 -13.03
CA SER A 24 -30.85 -13.61 -12.94
C SER A 24 -31.19 -12.30 -12.24
N GLU A 25 -30.35 -11.88 -11.28
CA GLU A 25 -30.54 -10.68 -10.46
C GLU A 25 -30.12 -9.38 -11.17
N LEU A 26 -29.79 -9.48 -12.46
CA LEU A 26 -29.30 -8.38 -13.27
C LEU A 26 -30.47 -7.47 -13.68
N THR A 27 -30.52 -6.30 -13.04
CA THR A 27 -31.39 -5.19 -13.42
C THR A 27 -30.62 -4.20 -14.31
N LEU A 28 -31.36 -3.31 -14.98
CA LEU A 28 -30.75 -2.27 -15.81
C LEU A 28 -29.85 -1.35 -14.98
N ASP A 29 -30.28 -0.95 -13.78
CA ASP A 29 -29.51 -0.07 -12.89
C ASP A 29 -28.19 -0.70 -12.48
N LYS A 30 -28.21 -1.98 -12.05
CA LYS A 30 -27.00 -2.72 -11.72
C LYS A 30 -26.05 -2.83 -12.92
N ALA A 31 -26.58 -3.01 -14.13
CA ALA A 31 -25.76 -3.06 -15.34
C ALA A 31 -25.08 -1.70 -15.61
N MET A 32 -25.81 -0.60 -15.43
CA MET A 32 -25.26 0.75 -15.55
C MET A 32 -24.19 1.03 -14.49
N ASP A 33 -24.41 0.61 -13.24
CA ASP A 33 -23.43 0.76 -12.15
C ASP A 33 -22.14 -0.01 -12.42
N ILE A 34 -22.25 -1.25 -12.90
CA ILE A 34 -21.08 -2.07 -13.26
C ILE A 34 -20.31 -1.41 -14.41
N ALA A 35 -21.00 -0.92 -15.44
CA ALA A 35 -20.37 -0.26 -16.57
C ALA A 35 -19.68 1.06 -16.17
N ARG A 36 -20.32 1.87 -15.31
CA ARG A 36 -19.72 3.10 -14.77
C ARG A 36 -18.49 2.80 -13.92
N SER A 37 -18.61 1.86 -12.98
CA SER A 37 -17.51 1.43 -12.11
C SER A 37 -16.32 0.95 -12.93
N HIS A 38 -16.55 0.18 -14.00
CA HIS A 38 -15.49 -0.26 -14.90
C HIS A 38 -14.79 0.91 -15.60
N LYS A 39 -15.55 1.90 -16.10
CA LYS A 39 -14.96 3.10 -16.72
C LYS A 39 -14.11 3.91 -15.74
N VAL A 40 -14.58 4.11 -14.51
CA VAL A 40 -13.84 4.83 -13.46
C VAL A 40 -12.56 4.08 -13.10
N ALA A 41 -12.64 2.77 -12.86
CA ALA A 41 -11.46 1.96 -12.56
C ALA A 41 -10.45 1.97 -13.72
N GLN A 42 -10.92 1.95 -14.97
CA GLN A 42 -10.05 2.07 -16.14
C GLN A 42 -9.39 3.44 -16.22
N ALA A 43 -10.11 4.52 -15.92
CA ALA A 43 -9.56 5.86 -15.88
C ALA A 43 -8.48 6.01 -14.79
N GLN A 44 -8.73 5.47 -13.59
CA GLN A 44 -7.76 5.45 -12.50
C GLN A 44 -6.51 4.63 -12.86
N LEU A 45 -6.69 3.46 -13.47
CA LEU A 45 -5.55 2.67 -13.92
C LEU A 45 -4.70 3.44 -14.92
N LYS A 46 -5.33 4.14 -15.88
CA LYS A 46 -4.63 5.01 -16.83
C LYS A 46 -3.86 6.14 -16.13
N THR A 47 -4.44 6.75 -15.09
CA THR A 47 -3.71 7.77 -14.33
C THR A 47 -2.50 7.17 -13.60
N PHE A 48 -2.59 5.97 -13.02
CA PHE A 48 -1.43 5.32 -12.39
C PHE A 48 -0.35 4.95 -13.41
N THR A 49 -0.74 4.40 -14.57
CA THR A 49 0.23 4.07 -15.63
C THR A 49 0.88 5.33 -16.20
N ASN A 50 0.13 6.42 -16.33
CA ASN A 50 0.65 7.68 -16.87
C ASN A 50 1.41 8.50 -15.81
N SER A 51 1.12 8.33 -14.52
CA SER A 51 1.92 8.91 -13.43
C SER A 51 3.23 8.16 -13.21
N ALA A 52 3.27 6.84 -13.47
CA ALA A 52 4.51 6.07 -13.44
C ALA A 52 5.54 6.55 -14.48
N CYS A 53 5.11 7.20 -15.58
CA CYS A 53 6.01 7.85 -16.53
C CYS A 53 6.27 9.35 -16.25
N ASN A 54 5.69 9.93 -15.20
CA ASN A 54 6.01 11.29 -14.76
C ASN A 54 7.09 11.23 -13.65
N PRO A 55 8.34 11.63 -13.93
CA PRO A 55 9.44 11.53 -12.96
C PRO A 55 9.25 12.39 -11.69
N ARG A 56 8.26 13.30 -11.66
CA ARG A 56 7.99 14.19 -10.51
C ARG A 56 7.32 13.48 -9.33
N ASP A 57 6.47 12.48 -9.57
CA ASP A 57 5.75 11.78 -8.49
C ASP A 57 6.64 10.73 -7.79
N GLN A 58 7.67 10.22 -8.48
CA GLN A 58 8.63 9.28 -7.92
C GLN A 58 9.57 9.94 -6.87
N VAL A 59 9.78 11.25 -6.97
CA VAL A 59 10.64 12.03 -6.06
C VAL A 59 10.03 12.12 -4.66
N VAL A 60 8.71 12.20 -4.53
CA VAL A 60 8.04 12.39 -3.23
C VAL A 60 8.17 11.14 -2.34
N HIS A 61 8.13 9.95 -2.94
CA HIS A 61 8.34 8.69 -2.22
C HIS A 61 9.81 8.40 -1.89
N ALA A 62 10.78 9.01 -2.58
CA ALA A 62 12.21 8.82 -2.30
C ALA A 62 12.68 9.60 -1.06
N VAL A 63 12.09 10.76 -0.77
CA VAL A 63 12.53 11.64 0.33
C VAL A 63 12.19 11.07 1.71
N THR A 64 11.13 10.28 1.83
CA THR A 64 10.75 9.63 3.10
C THR A 64 11.67 8.47 3.47
N ALA A 65 12.11 7.67 2.49
CA ALA A 65 13.00 6.53 2.71
C ALA A 65 14.42 6.94 3.20
N GLN A 66 14.95 8.08 2.76
CA GLN A 66 16.25 8.58 3.21
C GLN A 66 16.28 9.02 4.68
N LYS A 67 15.14 9.43 5.25
CA LYS A 67 15.08 9.85 6.66
C LYS A 67 15.12 8.66 7.63
N GLU A 68 14.61 7.50 7.24
CA GLU A 68 14.58 6.31 8.09
C GLU A 68 15.93 5.59 8.15
N SER A 69 16.66 5.51 7.02
CA SER A 69 17.98 4.89 6.97
C SER A 69 19.01 5.64 7.83
N ARG A 70 19.00 6.98 7.82
CA ARG A 70 19.87 7.81 8.68
C ARG A 70 19.58 7.63 10.18
N LYS A 71 18.33 7.38 10.57
CA LYS A 71 17.96 7.13 11.98
C LYS A 71 18.40 5.74 12.45
N ARG A 72 18.33 4.71 11.58
CA ARG A 72 18.83 3.36 11.91
C ARG A 72 20.36 3.30 12.03
N ALA A 73 21.10 4.01 11.16
CA ALA A 73 22.56 4.07 11.23
C ALA A 73 23.07 4.69 12.55
N LYS A 74 22.50 5.83 12.97
CA LYS A 74 22.88 6.48 14.25
C LYS A 74 22.57 5.63 15.49
N LYS A 75 21.52 4.80 15.44
CA LYS A 75 21.15 3.91 16.56
C LYS A 75 22.04 2.66 16.64
N ALA A 76 22.69 2.28 15.54
CA ALA A 76 23.66 1.18 15.51
C ALA A 76 25.03 1.61 16.06
N GLU A 77 25.50 2.82 15.73
CA GLU A 77 26.76 3.36 16.28
C GLU A 77 26.72 3.52 17.81
N MET A 78 25.61 4.03 18.36
CA MET A 78 25.48 4.21 19.81
C MET A 78 25.46 2.88 20.59
N LYS A 79 25.07 1.77 19.96
CA LYS A 79 25.13 0.43 20.58
C LYS A 79 26.51 -0.20 20.51
N ALA A 80 27.32 0.13 19.50
CA ALA A 80 28.69 -0.37 19.36
C ALA A 80 29.64 0.23 20.41
N SER A 81 29.41 1.48 20.84
CA SER A 81 30.25 2.13 21.88
C SER A 81 30.00 1.67 23.32
N HIS A 82 28.89 0.97 23.61
CA HIS A 82 28.58 0.48 24.98
C HIS A 82 29.00 -0.98 25.25
N GLN A 83 29.49 -1.70 24.25
CA GLN A 83 29.93 -3.10 24.45
C GLN A 83 31.42 -3.24 24.78
N ASN A 84 32.20 -2.15 24.75
CA ASN A 84 33.66 -2.19 24.88
C ASN A 84 34.19 -1.78 26.27
N SER A 85 33.39 -1.89 27.34
CA SER A 85 33.82 -1.49 28.71
C SER A 85 33.50 -2.53 29.80
N ASN A 86 33.40 -3.81 29.47
CA ASN A 86 33.15 -4.86 30.46
C ASN A 86 34.32 -5.85 30.53
N ASP A 87 35.52 -5.35 30.80
CA ASP A 87 36.62 -6.21 31.26
C ASP A 87 37.25 -5.60 32.54
N VAL A 88 37.03 -6.35 33.63
CA VAL A 88 37.71 -6.36 34.94
C VAL A 88 37.72 -5.07 35.78
N THR A 89 37.09 -5.13 36.96
CA THR A 89 37.74 -4.96 38.30
C THR A 89 36.80 -4.27 39.32
N GLU A 90 36.60 -4.96 40.44
CA GLU A 90 36.35 -4.47 41.81
C GLU A 90 35.08 -3.68 42.23
N ARG A 91 34.34 -4.34 43.12
CA ARG A 91 34.03 -3.89 44.49
C ARG A 91 33.72 -2.39 44.67
N SER A 92 32.43 -2.05 44.64
CA SER A 92 31.84 -1.27 45.74
C SER A 92 30.31 -1.45 45.70
N ARG A 93 29.82 -2.24 46.65
CA ARG A 93 28.41 -2.23 47.06
C ARG A 93 28.12 -0.84 47.60
N ASN A 94 27.17 -0.12 46.99
CA ASN A 94 26.29 0.80 47.70
C ASN A 94 25.03 1.02 46.85
N CYS A 95 24.05 0.13 46.99
CA CYS A 95 22.67 0.43 46.61
C CYS A 95 22.05 1.14 47.80
N GLY A 96 21.95 2.46 47.71
CA GLY A 96 21.27 3.29 48.70
C GLY A 96 20.42 4.29 47.95
N TYR A 97 19.22 3.87 47.54
CA TYR A 97 17.98 4.64 47.38
C TYR A 97 16.99 3.84 46.51
N CYS A 98 16.32 2.86 47.12
CA CYS A 98 15.03 2.36 46.66
C CYS A 98 14.02 2.69 47.76
N GLY A 99 13.30 3.80 47.61
CA GLY A 99 12.24 4.21 48.52
C GLY A 99 10.89 3.63 48.08
N ASN A 100 10.35 2.73 48.91
CA ASN A 100 9.01 2.74 49.50
C ASN A 100 8.84 1.45 50.33
#